data_AF-A0A9P1NHQ7-F1
#
_entry.id   AF-A0A9P1NHQ7-F1
#
_cell.length_a   1.000
_cell.length_b   1.000
_cell.length_c   1.000
_cell.angle_alpha   90.00
_cell.angle_beta   90.00
_cell.angle_gamma   90.00
#
_symmetry.space_group_name_H-M   'P 1'
#
loop_
_entity.id
_entity.type
_entity.pdbx_description
1 polymer ?
#
loop_
_entity_poly.entity_id
_entity_poly.type
_entity_poly.pdbx_seq_one_letter_code
_entity_poly.pdbx_strand_id
1 'polypeptide(L)'
;MKKMTVFIIVLGCLSVFMLGGCADRGAVLESDYYVQIHGKAEKNENKDNYVYNLEGYNEKGKKKMVSFFVEKPYQEGDIVRVPRSHDGYTGEPEAIKSDKLPEKIKGRFNLKK
;
A
#
# COMPACT_ATOMS: atom_id res chain seq x y z
N MET A 1 72.90 -10.72 -10.13
CA MET A 1 71.90 -11.56 -10.82
C MET A 1 70.72 -11.78 -9.88
N LYS A 2 69.49 -11.47 -10.34
CA LYS A 2 68.19 -12.09 -9.99
C LYS A 2 67.94 -12.33 -8.47
N LYS A 3 66.94 -11.74 -7.80
CA LYS A 3 65.53 -11.62 -8.21
C LYS A 3 64.86 -10.47 -7.43
N MET A 4 64.66 -9.35 -8.10
CA MET A 4 63.47 -8.52 -7.90
C MET A 4 62.29 -9.31 -8.49
N THR A 5 61.07 -9.12 -7.96
CA THR A 5 59.77 -9.67 -8.42
C THR A 5 59.25 -10.90 -7.65
N VAL A 6 58.55 -10.66 -6.53
CA VAL A 6 57.28 -11.32 -6.16
C VAL A 6 56.48 -10.27 -5.33
N PHE A 7 55.74 -9.38 -5.99
CA PHE A 7 54.27 -9.43 -6.07
C PHE A 7 53.61 -9.53 -4.69
N ILE A 8 53.20 -8.42 -4.04
CA ILE A 8 51.91 -7.74 -4.29
C ILE A 8 50.72 -8.72 -4.30
N ILE A 9 50.57 -9.62 -3.31
CA ILE A 9 49.30 -10.36 -3.10
C ILE A 9 49.11 -10.72 -1.61
N VAL A 10 49.13 -9.76 -0.69
CA VAL A 10 48.44 -9.93 0.62
C VAL A 10 47.92 -8.58 1.11
N LEU A 11 47.45 -7.76 0.15
CA LEU A 11 46.77 -6.49 0.40
C LEU A 11 45.30 -6.71 0.05
N GLY A 12 44.53 -7.31 0.95
CA GLY A 12 43.10 -7.47 0.69
C GLY A 12 42.50 -8.60 1.51
N CYS A 13 42.14 -8.33 2.75
CA CYS A 13 41.10 -9.08 3.47
C CYS A 13 40.71 -8.43 4.82
N LEU A 14 40.77 -7.09 4.97
CA LEU A 14 40.32 -6.42 6.20
C LEU A 14 39.62 -5.08 5.91
N SER A 15 38.80 -5.03 4.86
CA SER A 15 37.66 -4.09 4.85
C SER A 15 36.49 -4.82 5.49
N VAL A 16 36.45 -4.83 6.83
CA VAL A 16 35.23 -5.15 7.56
C VAL A 16 34.24 -4.07 7.18
N PHE A 17 33.38 -4.39 6.22
CA PHE A 17 32.23 -3.58 5.90
C PHE A 17 31.39 -3.47 7.17
N MET A 18 31.55 -2.35 7.88
CA MET A 18 30.52 -1.79 8.72
C MET A 18 29.35 -1.40 7.81
N LEU A 19 28.66 -2.40 7.27
CA LEU A 19 27.26 -2.30 6.90
C LEU A 19 26.50 -2.29 8.23
N GLY A 20 26.65 -1.19 8.96
CA GLY A 20 25.59 -0.70 9.82
C GLY A 20 24.45 -0.34 8.90
N GLY A 21 23.73 -1.37 8.44
CA GLY A 21 22.43 -1.19 7.85
C GLY A 21 21.65 -0.43 8.90
N CYS A 22 21.36 0.83 8.63
CA CYS A 22 20.13 1.43 9.11
C CYS A 22 19.08 0.38 8.76
N ALA A 23 18.69 -0.43 9.74
CA ALA A 23 17.58 -1.33 9.61
C ALA A 23 16.43 -0.40 9.27
N ASP A 24 16.17 -0.31 7.97
CA ASP A 24 15.17 0.52 7.36
C ASP A 24 13.93 0.24 8.19
N ARG A 25 13.41 1.27 8.85
CA ARG A 25 12.24 1.18 9.72
C ARG A 25 11.25 0.33 8.94
N GLY A 26 11.02 -0.90 9.42
CA GLY A 26 10.44 -1.98 8.62
C GLY A 26 9.32 -1.41 7.78
N ALA A 27 9.41 -1.58 6.46
CA ALA A 27 8.49 -0.97 5.51
C ALA A 27 7.09 -1.10 6.10
N VAL A 28 6.43 0.03 6.37
CA VAL A 28 5.05 0.04 6.84
C VAL A 28 4.23 -0.49 5.66
N LEU A 29 4.08 -1.81 5.63
CA LEU A 29 3.45 -2.58 4.56
C LEU A 29 1.92 -2.60 4.73
N GLU A 30 1.43 -2.18 5.89
CA GLU A 30 0.03 -1.95 6.19
C GLU A 30 -0.32 -0.50 5.89
N SER A 31 -1.18 -0.29 4.91
CA SER A 31 -1.75 1.04 4.70
C SER A 31 -3.16 0.86 4.19
N ASP A 32 -4.12 1.34 4.99
CA ASP A 32 -5.50 1.47 4.57
C ASP A 32 -5.56 2.27 3.27
N TYR A 33 -6.46 1.85 2.38
CA TYR A 33 -6.79 2.59 1.17
C TYR A 33 -8.18 3.17 1.28
N TYR A 34 -8.33 4.38 0.76
CA TYR A 34 -9.58 5.12 0.76
C TYR A 34 -10.06 5.21 -0.70
N VAL A 35 -11.32 4.84 -0.93
CA VAL A 35 -11.97 4.86 -2.25
C VAL A 35 -13.27 5.66 -2.18
N GLN A 36 -13.68 6.25 -3.30
CA GLN A 36 -15.02 6.80 -3.44
C GLN A 36 -15.85 5.88 -4.32
N ILE A 37 -17.01 5.46 -3.82
CA ILE A 37 -17.91 4.58 -4.56
C ILE A 37 -18.43 5.32 -5.78
N HIS A 38 -18.18 4.74 -6.94
CA HIS A 38 -18.77 5.16 -8.20
C HIS A 38 -19.06 3.95 -9.07
N GLY A 39 -20.19 4.00 -9.79
CA GLY A 39 -20.66 2.87 -10.59
C GLY A 39 -21.28 1.76 -9.75
N LYS A 40 -21.60 0.65 -10.41
CA LYS A 40 -22.29 -0.48 -9.77
C LYS A 40 -21.29 -1.53 -9.30
N ALA A 41 -21.52 -2.07 -8.10
CA ALA A 41 -20.82 -3.26 -7.65
C ALA A 41 -21.17 -4.44 -8.56
N GLU A 42 -20.18 -5.28 -8.86
CA GLU A 42 -20.41 -6.52 -9.59
C GLU A 42 -20.85 -7.61 -8.59
N LYS A 43 -21.92 -8.35 -8.91
CA LYS A 43 -22.33 -9.49 -8.10
C LYS A 43 -21.37 -10.64 -8.38
N ASN A 44 -20.82 -11.26 -7.35
CA ASN A 44 -20.03 -12.47 -7.49
C ASN A 44 -20.98 -13.63 -7.80
N GLU A 45 -20.79 -14.34 -8.90
CA GLU A 45 -21.70 -15.43 -9.31
C GLU A 45 -21.61 -16.65 -8.39
N ASN A 46 -20.45 -16.84 -7.74
CA ASN A 46 -20.16 -18.02 -6.92
C ASN A 46 -20.36 -17.80 -5.41
N LYS A 47 -20.64 -16.56 -5.00
CA LYS A 47 -20.78 -16.16 -3.58
C LYS A 47 -21.87 -15.10 -3.48
N ASP A 48 -22.63 -15.09 -2.38
CA ASP A 48 -23.59 -14.03 -2.09
C ASP A 48 -22.90 -12.73 -1.60
N ASN A 49 -21.91 -12.26 -2.37
CA ASN A 49 -21.22 -11.01 -2.11
C ASN A 49 -21.03 -10.19 -3.40
N TYR A 50 -20.63 -8.95 -3.22
CA TYR A 50 -20.36 -7.99 -4.27
C TYR A 50 -18.89 -7.64 -4.28
N VAL A 51 -18.36 -7.30 -5.44
CA VAL A 51 -16.99 -6.82 -5.61
C VAL A 51 -16.99 -5.43 -6.20
N TYR A 52 -16.11 -4.60 -5.65
CA TYR A 52 -15.72 -3.31 -6.21
C TYR A 52 -14.29 -3.41 -6.73
N ASN A 53 -14.01 -2.70 -7.82
CA ASN A 53 -12.66 -2.48 -8.32
C ASN A 53 -12.49 -1.00 -8.63
N LEU A 54 -12.00 -0.25 -7.64
CA LEU A 54 -12.01 1.20 -7.67
C LEU A 54 -10.61 1.75 -7.49
N GLU A 55 -10.35 2.90 -8.09
CA GLU A 55 -9.16 3.67 -7.79
C GLU A 55 -9.21 4.18 -6.34
N GLY A 56 -8.13 3.97 -5.59
CA GLY A 56 -8.01 4.42 -4.22
C GLY A 56 -6.65 5.02 -3.90
N TYR A 57 -6.61 5.73 -2.77
CA TYR A 57 -5.44 6.44 -2.29
C TYR A 57 -5.17 6.00 -0.86
N ASN A 58 -3.91 5.74 -0.50
CA ASN A 58 -3.56 5.60 0.91
C ASN A 58 -3.33 6.97 1.56
N GLU A 59 -3.10 6.99 2.88
CA GLU A 59 -2.83 8.21 3.65
C GLU A 59 -1.72 9.10 3.07
N LYS A 60 -0.73 8.50 2.39
CA LYS A 60 0.41 9.21 1.78
C LYS A 60 0.07 9.78 0.41
N GLY A 61 -1.12 9.51 -0.11
CA GLY A 61 -1.59 9.90 -1.44
C GLY A 61 -1.13 8.95 -2.55
N LYS A 62 -0.60 7.76 -2.22
CA LYS A 62 -0.23 6.77 -3.23
C LYS A 62 -1.49 6.16 -3.82
N LYS A 63 -1.68 6.36 -5.13
CA LYS A 63 -2.79 5.83 -5.93
C LYS A 63 -2.56 4.37 -6.30
N LYS A 64 -3.62 3.55 -6.30
CA LYS A 64 -3.67 2.21 -6.92
C LYS A 64 -5.11 1.77 -7.20
N MET A 65 -5.29 0.69 -7.96
CA MET A 65 -6.57 -0.03 -8.02
C MET A 65 -6.76 -0.88 -6.76
N VAL A 66 -7.91 -0.73 -6.13
CA VAL A 66 -8.31 -1.41 -4.90
C VAL A 66 -9.54 -2.24 -5.22
N SER A 67 -9.34 -3.55 -5.27
CA SER A 67 -10.44 -4.50 -5.27
C SER A 67 -10.82 -4.85 -3.83
N PHE A 68 -12.12 -4.97 -3.53
CA PHE A 68 -12.65 -5.40 -2.24
C PHE A 68 -14.05 -5.99 -2.35
N PHE A 69 -14.34 -6.96 -1.46
CA PHE A 69 -15.63 -7.64 -1.40
C PHE A 69 -16.47 -7.11 -0.25
N VAL A 70 -17.79 -7.07 -0.44
CA VAL A 70 -18.76 -6.70 0.59
C VAL A 70 -20.03 -7.53 0.48
N GLU A 71 -20.72 -7.76 1.59
CA GLU A 71 -22.00 -8.48 1.59
C GLU A 71 -23.13 -7.65 0.98
N LYS A 72 -23.10 -6.33 1.19
CA LYS A 72 -24.09 -5.38 0.69
C LYS A 72 -23.39 -4.23 -0.04
N PRO A 73 -23.90 -3.80 -1.20
CA PRO A 73 -23.31 -2.69 -1.93
C PRO A 73 -23.48 -1.37 -1.16
N TYR A 74 -22.48 -0.51 -1.29
CA TYR A 74 -22.51 0.87 -0.79
C TYR A 74 -23.27 1.80 -1.74
N GLN A 75 -23.59 3.00 -1.28
CA GLN A 75 -24.25 4.03 -2.07
C GLN A 75 -23.24 4.80 -2.93
N GLU A 76 -23.70 5.27 -4.10
CA GLU A 76 -22.90 6.13 -4.98
C GLU A 76 -22.43 7.38 -4.21
N GLY A 77 -21.12 7.63 -4.23
CA GLY A 77 -20.47 8.74 -3.55
C GLY A 77 -19.97 8.45 -2.14
N ASP A 78 -20.30 7.29 -1.54
CA ASP A 78 -19.77 6.87 -0.25
C ASP A 78 -18.24 6.83 -0.26
N ILE A 79 -17.63 7.18 0.86
CA ILE A 79 -16.19 7.10 1.05
C ILE A 79 -15.92 5.86 1.90
N VAL A 80 -15.15 4.92 1.36
CA VAL A 80 -14.90 3.64 2.02
C VAL A 80 -13.42 3.49 2.33
N ARG A 81 -13.13 3.15 3.59
CA ARG A 81 -11.81 2.72 4.05
C ARG A 81 -11.70 1.21 3.85
N VAL A 82 -10.64 0.77 3.21
CA VAL A 82 -10.35 -0.63 2.91
C VAL A 82 -9.06 -1.01 3.64
N PRO A 83 -9.15 -1.67 4.81
CA PRO A 83 -7.98 -2.11 5.56
C PRO A 83 -7.16 -3.13 4.77
N ARG A 84 -5.87 -2.87 4.62
CA ARG A 84 -5.01 -3.72 3.77
C ARG A 84 -3.55 -3.74 4.21
N SER A 85 -2.94 -4.92 4.11
CA SER A 85 -1.51 -5.16 4.17
C SER A 85 -0.94 -5.56 2.80
N HIS A 86 0.35 -5.86 2.76
CA HIS A 86 0.98 -6.50 1.62
C HIS A 86 0.30 -7.84 1.28
N ASP A 87 -0.13 -8.59 2.29
CA ASP A 87 -0.59 -9.97 2.16
C ASP A 87 -2.10 -10.11 1.89
N GLY A 88 -2.87 -9.02 2.03
CA GLY A 88 -4.31 -9.04 1.76
C GLY A 88 -5.10 -8.05 2.60
N TYR A 89 -6.40 -8.32 2.79
CA TYR A 89 -7.22 -7.54 3.72
C TYR A 89 -6.80 -7.82 5.16
N THR A 90 -6.71 -6.77 5.95
CA THR A 90 -6.45 -6.85 7.39
C THR A 90 -7.71 -6.63 8.22
N GLY A 91 -8.85 -6.39 7.56
CA GLY A 91 -10.13 -6.12 8.19
C GLY A 91 -11.23 -5.86 7.17
N GLU A 92 -12.41 -5.53 7.67
CA GLU A 92 -13.59 -5.27 6.84
C GLU A 92 -13.57 -3.86 6.25
N PRO A 93 -13.97 -3.70 4.97
CA PRO A 93 -14.25 -2.39 4.39
C PRO A 93 -15.35 -1.65 5.17
N GLU A 94 -15.17 -0.35 5.37
CA GLU A 94 -16.08 0.45 6.19
C GLU A 94 -16.35 1.80 5.51
N ALA A 95 -17.63 2.17 5.40
CA ALA A 95 -18.00 3.52 4.99
C ALA A 95 -17.64 4.53 6.09
N ILE A 96 -16.89 5.57 5.74
CA ILE A 96 -16.43 6.61 6.65
C ILE A 96 -16.98 7.97 6.23
N LYS A 97 -17.04 8.88 7.20
CA LYS A 97 -17.31 10.29 6.95
C LYS A 97 -16.07 10.99 6.37
N SER A 98 -16.30 12.08 5.63
CA SER A 98 -15.25 12.85 4.96
C SER A 98 -14.28 13.55 5.91
N ASP A 99 -14.70 13.83 7.14
CA ASP A 99 -13.86 14.40 8.21
C ASP A 99 -12.75 13.42 8.65
N LYS A 100 -13.01 12.11 8.57
CA LYS A 100 -12.04 11.04 8.86
C LYS A 100 -11.04 10.78 7.74
N LEU A 101 -11.20 11.39 6.56
CA LEU A 101 -10.21 11.25 5.50
C LEU A 101 -8.88 11.91 5.90
N PRO A 102 -7.73 11.31 5.56
CA PRO A 102 -6.44 11.96 5.68
C PRO A 102 -6.40 13.28 4.89
N GLU A 103 -5.98 14.37 5.53
CA GLU A 103 -5.97 15.73 4.95
C GLU A 103 -5.32 15.77 3.57
N LYS A 104 -4.20 15.05 3.40
CA LYS A 104 -3.42 15.00 2.15
C LYS A 104 -4.22 14.49 0.94
N ILE A 105 -5.25 13.67 1.16
CA ILE A 105 -6.03 13.06 0.09
C ILE A 105 -7.43 13.64 -0.04
N LYS A 106 -7.91 14.48 0.88
CA LYS A 106 -9.27 15.05 0.82
C LYS A 106 -9.62 15.68 -0.53
N GLY A 107 -8.68 16.40 -1.14
CA GLY A 107 -8.85 17.02 -2.46
C GLY A 107 -8.94 16.04 -3.65
N ARG A 108 -8.77 14.73 -3.42
CA ARG A 108 -8.95 13.68 -4.43
C ARG A 108 -10.38 13.14 -4.49
N PHE A 109 -11.23 13.52 -3.54
CA PHE A 109 -12.59 13.02 -3.40
C PHE A 109 -13.58 14.11 -3.73
N ASN A 110 -14.69 13.73 -4.36
CA ASN A 110 -15.82 14.61 -4.64
C ASN A 110 -16.66 14.77 -3.36
N LEU A 111 -16.17 15.58 -2.43
CA LEU A 111 -16.85 15.85 -1.17
C LEU A 111 -18.01 16.80 -1.45
N LYS A 112 -19.25 16.32 -1.25
CA LYS A 112 -20.42 17.21 -1.22
C LYS A 112 -20.23 18.16 -0.02
N LYS A 113 -20.25 19.47 -0.31
CA LYS A 113 -20.21 20.53 0.71
C LYS A 113 -21.49 20.57 1.51
#